data_AF-A0A2H9LLE4-F1
#
_entry.id   AF-A0A2H9LLE4-F1
#
_cell.length_a   1.000
_cell.length_b   1.000
_cell.length_c   1.000
_cell.angle_alpha   90.00
_cell.angle_beta   90.00
_cell.angle_gamma   90.00
#
_symmetry.space_group_name_H-M   'P 1'
#
loop_
_entity.id
_entity.type
_entity.pdbx_description
1 polymer ?
#
loop_
_entity_poly.entity_id
_entity_poly.type
_entity_poly.pdbx_seq_one_letter_code
_entity_poly.pdbx_strand_id
1 'polypeptide(L)'
;FARTLVANPEILVLDEATSSVDAYTELVIQRALKKLMRNRMTIIIAHRLSTIRLCDEILTIDQGSIVERGTHEQLMRKKGLYSSFYRLQFREETGTEA
;
A
#
# COMPACT_ATOMS: atom_id res chain seq x y z
N PHE A 1 -14.72 -4.06 0.28
CA PHE A 1 -14.08 -5.12 -0.53
C PHE A 1 -15.09 -5.97 -1.31
N ALA A 2 -15.96 -6.75 -0.65
CA ALA A 2 -16.85 -7.72 -1.31
C ALA A 2 -17.81 -7.11 -2.36
N ARG A 3 -18.46 -5.99 -2.05
CA ARG A 3 -19.37 -5.30 -3.00
C ARG A 3 -18.66 -4.86 -4.29
N THR A 4 -17.42 -4.41 -4.18
CA THR A 4 -16.62 -3.96 -5.33
C THR A 4 -16.20 -5.12 -6.23
N LEU A 5 -15.97 -6.31 -5.65
CA LEU A 5 -15.71 -7.52 -6.42
C LEU A 5 -16.90 -7.89 -7.32
N VAL A 6 -18.11 -7.77 -6.80
CA VAL A 6 -19.35 -8.06 -7.55
C VAL A 6 -19.57 -7.05 -8.68
N ALA A 7 -19.28 -5.78 -8.44
CA ALA A 7 -19.49 -4.72 -9.43
C ALA A 7 -18.50 -4.75 -10.62
N ASN A 8 -17.39 -5.48 -10.49
CA ASN A 8 -16.33 -5.59 -11.50
C ASN A 8 -15.93 -4.28 -12.22
N PRO A 9 -15.61 -3.19 -11.50
CA PRO A 9 -15.32 -1.91 -12.14
C PRO A 9 -13.95 -1.91 -12.84
N GLU A 10 -13.81 -1.06 -13.87
CA GLU A 10 -12.53 -0.81 -14.57
C GLU A 10 -11.56 0.05 -13.74
N ILE A 11 -12.10 0.95 -12.91
CA ILE A 11 -11.35 1.80 -11.98
C ILE A 11 -11.69 1.39 -10.55
N LEU A 12 -10.67 1.11 -9.75
CA LEU A 12 -10.78 0.70 -8.37
C LEU A 12 -10.10 1.73 -7.48
N VAL A 13 -10.83 2.34 -6.56
CA VAL A 13 -10.25 3.18 -5.51
C VAL A 13 -10.38 2.44 -4.19
N LEU A 14 -9.25 2.18 -3.54
CA LEU A 14 -9.17 1.52 -2.25
C LEU A 14 -8.68 2.54 -1.22
N ASP A 15 -9.53 2.84 -0.25
CA ASP A 15 -9.17 3.59 0.94
C ASP A 15 -9.04 2.59 2.11
N GLU A 16 -7.90 2.58 2.78
CA GLU A 16 -7.55 1.51 3.71
C GLU A 16 -8.32 1.63 5.04
N ALA A 17 -9.13 0.62 5.36
CA ALA A 17 -9.88 0.51 6.61
C ALA A 17 -9.69 -0.88 7.26
N THR A 18 -8.45 -1.32 7.42
CA THR A 18 -8.12 -2.62 8.05
C THR A 18 -7.08 -2.44 9.14
N SER A 19 -7.53 -2.28 10.39
CA SER A 19 -6.67 -2.28 11.58
C SER A 19 -6.31 -3.70 12.01
N SER A 20 -5.06 -3.90 12.44
CA SER A 20 -4.56 -5.07 13.18
C SER A 20 -4.82 -6.43 12.52
N VAL A 21 -3.97 -6.79 11.56
CA VAL A 21 -4.06 -8.05 10.84
C VAL A 21 -2.71 -8.76 10.94
N ASP A 22 -2.72 -10.01 11.37
CA ASP A 22 -1.52 -10.84 11.49
C ASP A 22 -0.85 -11.11 10.13
N ALA A 23 0.41 -11.53 10.15
CA ALA A 23 1.22 -11.74 8.94
C ALA A 23 0.64 -12.77 7.96
N TYR A 24 -0.06 -13.80 8.45
CA TYR A 24 -0.72 -14.78 7.58
C TYR A 24 -1.91 -14.15 6.86
N THR A 25 -2.75 -13.44 7.61
CA THR A 25 -3.93 -12.76 7.04
C THR A 25 -3.49 -11.66 6.07
N GLU A 26 -2.37 -10.98 6.31
CA GLU A 26 -1.79 -10.00 5.39
C GLU A 26 -1.35 -10.61 4.06
N LEU A 27 -0.71 -11.78 4.09
CA LEU A 27 -0.35 -12.53 2.88
C LEU A 27 -1.59 -12.91 2.05
N VAL A 28 -2.67 -13.33 2.72
CA VAL A 28 -3.95 -13.65 2.07
C VAL A 28 -4.55 -12.40 1.42
N ILE A 29 -4.55 -11.27 2.13
CA ILE A 29 -5.04 -9.98 1.61
C ILE A 29 -4.21 -9.54 0.39
N GLN A 30 -2.88 -9.62 0.45
CA GLN A 30 -2.02 -9.29 -0.70
C GLN A 30 -2.36 -10.12 -1.94
N ARG A 31 -2.55 -11.43 -1.78
CA ARG A 31 -2.93 -12.32 -2.90
C ARG A 31 -4.29 -11.94 -3.48
N ALA A 32 -5.26 -11.65 -2.61
CA ALA A 32 -6.59 -11.23 -3.03
C ALA A 32 -6.55 -9.88 -3.78
N LEU A 33 -5.82 -8.90 -3.25
CA LEU A 33 -5.59 -7.60 -3.88
C LEU A 33 -4.94 -7.75 -5.25
N LYS A 34 -3.86 -8.53 -5.36
CA LYS A 34 -3.17 -8.74 -6.64
C LYS A 34 -4.08 -9.35 -7.70
N LYS A 35 -4.95 -10.29 -7.31
CA LYS A 35 -5.96 -10.87 -8.22
C LYS A 35 -7.03 -9.85 -8.60
N LEU A 36 -7.46 -9.03 -7.65
CA LEU A 36 -8.47 -8.00 -7.84
C LEU A 36 -7.98 -6.90 -8.80
N MET A 37 -6.75 -6.42 -8.62
CA MET A 37 -6.15 -5.33 -9.41
C MET A 37 -5.87 -5.73 -10.87
N ARG A 38 -5.82 -7.03 -11.19
CA ARG A 38 -5.48 -7.50 -12.53
C ARG A 38 -6.47 -6.94 -13.56
N ASN A 39 -5.91 -6.31 -14.60
CA ASN A 39 -6.63 -5.65 -15.70
C ASN A 39 -7.53 -4.48 -15.25
N ARG A 40 -7.16 -3.78 -14.17
CA ARG A 40 -7.88 -2.61 -13.67
C ARG A 40 -6.92 -1.49 -13.34
N MET A 41 -7.37 -0.25 -13.53
CA MET A 41 -6.68 0.88 -12.93
C MET A 41 -7.01 0.91 -11.45
N THR A 42 -6.02 0.76 -10.58
CA THR A 42 -6.23 0.76 -9.13
C THR A 42 -5.49 1.92 -8.48
N ILE A 43 -6.22 2.74 -7.73
CA ILE A 43 -5.69 3.78 -6.86
C ILE A 43 -5.84 3.28 -5.43
N ILE A 44 -4.73 3.24 -4.69
CA ILE A 44 -4.72 2.81 -3.30
C ILE A 44 -4.20 3.95 -2.43
N ILE A 45 -5.00 4.35 -1.46
CA ILE A 45 -4.57 5.19 -0.35
C ILE A 45 -4.12 4.21 0.73
N ALA A 46 -2.81 4.02 0.84
CA ALA A 46 -2.24 3.00 1.69
C ALA A 46 -1.59 3.62 2.94
N HIS A 47 -1.96 3.08 4.08
CA HIS A 47 -1.27 3.25 5.35
C HIS A 47 -0.42 2.03 5.70
N ARG A 48 -0.46 0.92 4.93
CA ARG A 48 0.39 -0.29 5.15
C ARG A 48 1.42 -0.55 4.06
N LEU A 49 2.60 -1.01 4.49
CA LEU A 49 3.74 -1.33 3.63
C LEU A 49 3.47 -2.46 2.64
N SER A 50 2.73 -3.48 3.06
CA SER A 50 2.42 -4.66 2.25
C SER A 50 1.66 -4.33 0.98
N THR A 51 0.76 -3.35 1.02
CA THR A 51 -0.04 -2.93 -0.12
C THR A 51 0.74 -1.95 -1.01
N ILE A 52 1.52 -1.06 -0.42
CA ILE A 52 2.36 -0.09 -1.15
C ILE A 52 3.33 -0.81 -2.11
N ARG A 53 3.90 -1.95 -1.68
CA ARG A 53 4.83 -2.73 -2.50
C ARG A 53 4.20 -3.43 -3.71
N LEU A 54 2.87 -3.53 -3.78
CA LEU A 54 2.16 -4.07 -4.94
C LEU A 54 1.94 -3.03 -6.04
N CYS A 55 2.17 -1.75 -5.75
CA CYS A 55 1.88 -0.66 -6.67
C CYS A 55 2.99 -0.50 -7.72
N ASP A 56 2.60 -0.35 -8.98
CA ASP A 56 3.52 -0.06 -10.08
C ASP A 56 4.13 1.35 -9.96
N GLU A 57 3.39 2.29 -9.36
CA GLU A 57 3.81 3.65 -9.09
C GLU A 57 3.28 4.11 -7.73
N ILE A 58 4.11 4.83 -6.98
CA ILE A 58 3.79 5.38 -5.67
C ILE A 58 3.94 6.90 -5.74
N LEU A 59 2.97 7.61 -5.18
CA LEU A 59 2.99 9.06 -5.02
C LEU A 59 2.99 9.38 -3.52
N THR A 60 4.01 10.09 -3.06
CA THR A 60 4.08 10.60 -1.68
C THR A 60 3.53 12.02 -1.68
N ILE A 61 2.52 12.26 -0.84
CA ILE A 61 1.87 13.57 -0.70
C ILE A 61 2.27 14.16 0.65
N ASP A 62 2.68 15.42 0.65
CA ASP A 62 2.89 16.23 1.86
C ASP A 62 2.38 17.65 1.62
N GLN A 63 1.71 18.23 2.63
CA GLN A 63 1.09 19.56 2.55
C GLN A 63 0.25 19.79 1.26
N GLY A 64 -0.49 18.76 0.84
CA GLY A 64 -1.35 18.83 -0.36
C GLY A 64 -0.60 18.79 -1.71
N SER A 65 0.71 18.54 -1.72
CA SER A 65 1.53 18.45 -2.93
C SER A 65 2.21 17.10 -3.07
N ILE A 66 2.40 16.63 -4.30
CA ILE A 66 3.19 15.43 -4.58
C ILE A 66 4.68 15.78 -4.41
N VAL A 67 5.30 15.27 -3.36
CA VAL A 67 6.72 15.53 -3.05
C VAL A 67 7.63 14.45 -3.61
N GLU A 68 7.14 13.22 -3.79
CA GLU A 68 7.89 12.15 -4.42
C GLU A 68 6.99 11.28 -5.31
N ARG A 69 7.59 10.75 -6.38
CA ARG A 69 6.95 9.84 -7.33
C ARG A 69 7.95 8.80 -7.83
N GLY A 70 7.52 7.55 -7.94
CA GLY A 70 8.32 6.46 -8.52
C GLY A 70 7.94 5.08 -7.98
N THR A 71 8.73 4.07 -8.31
CA THR A 71 8.57 2.72 -7.75
C THR A 71 9.10 2.65 -6.32
N HIS A 72 8.69 1.63 -5.55
CA HIS A 72 9.20 1.39 -4.20
C HIS A 72 10.74 1.43 -4.15
N GLU A 73 11.42 0.73 -5.05
CA GLU A 73 12.89 0.67 -5.08
C GLU A 73 13.54 2.02 -5.40
N GLN A 74 12.93 2.82 -6.28
CA GLN A 74 13.43 4.15 -6.61
C GLN A 74 13.29 5.09 -5.40
N LEU A 75 12.14 5.07 -4.74
CA LEU A 75 11.85 5.93 -3.58
C LEU A 75 12.67 5.52 -2.35
N MET A 76 12.91 4.23 -2.14
CA MET A 76 13.80 3.75 -1.07
C MET A 76 15.24 4.21 -1.27
N ARG A 77 15.73 4.24 -2.52
CA ARG A 77 17.07 4.75 -2.86
C ARG A 77 17.22 6.26 -2.66
N LYS A 78 16.16 7.04 -2.92
CA LYS A 78 16.15 8.50 -2.71
C LYS A 78 16.32 8.88 -1.23
N LYS A 79 16.03 7.97 -0.30
CA LYS A 79 16.05 8.21 1.15
C LYS A 79 15.20 9.43 1.57
N GLY A 80 14.14 9.73 0.81
CA GLY A 80 13.19 10.82 1.06
C GLY A 80 12.12 10.48 2.09
N LEU A 81 11.05 11.27 2.09
CA LEU A 81 9.91 11.17 3.00
C LEU A 81 9.26 9.78 2.96
N TYR A 82 9.09 9.23 1.75
CA TYR A 82 8.61 7.87 1.54
C TYR A 82 9.39 6.84 2.37
N SER A 83 10.73 6.87 2.23
CA SER A 83 11.60 5.90 2.88
C SER A 83 11.61 6.05 4.40
N SER A 84 11.39 7.28 4.90
CA SER A 84 11.32 7.58 6.32
C SER A 84 10.03 7.04 6.93
N PHE A 85 8.87 7.25 6.28
CA PHE A 85 7.62 6.61 6.68
C PHE A 85 7.72 5.08 6.61
N TYR A 86 8.31 4.56 5.54
CA TYR A 86 8.49 3.12 5.38
C TYR A 86 9.27 2.50 6.55
N ARG A 87 10.38 3.13 6.96
CA ARG A 87 11.19 2.66 8.10
C ARG A 87 10.48 2.79 9.44
N LEU A 88 9.68 3.84 9.64
CA LEU A 88 8.93 4.04 10.89
C LEU A 88 7.91 2.91 11.08
N GLN A 89 7.14 2.62 10.04
CA GLN A 89 6.13 1.57 10.11
C GLN A 89 6.74 0.17 10.24
N PHE A 90 7.87 -0.09 9.58
CA PHE A 90 8.57 -1.37 9.72
C PHE A 90 9.12 -1.57 11.15
N ARG A 91 9.56 -0.50 11.82
CA ARG A 91 9.99 -0.56 13.22
C ARG A 91 8.84 -0.92 14.16
N GLU A 92 7.65 -0.36 13.92
CA GLU A 92 6.45 -0.69 14.70
C GLU A 92 6.03 -2.16 14.53
N GLU A 93 6.15 -2.73 13.33
CA GLU A 93 5.89 -4.16 13.09
C GLU A 93 6.89 -5.08 13.82
N THR A 94 8.16 -4.68 13.93
CA THR A 94 9.20 -5.44 14.67
C THR A 94 9.22 -5.18 16.18
N GLY A 95 8.45 -4.20 16.67
CA GLY A 95 8.51 -3.70 18.05
C GLY A 95 7.62 -4.43 19.06
N THR A 96 7.05 -5.59 18.73
CA THR A 96 6.22 -6.40 19.66
C THR A 96 7.01 -7.54 20.33
N GLU A 97 8.34 -7.59 20.15
CA GLU A 97 9.22 -8.49 20.91
C GLU A 97 10.15 -7.67 21.82
N ALA A 98 9.64 -7.26 22.98
CA ALA A 98 10.44 -6.83 24.13
C ALA A 98 9.75 -7.26 25.43
#